data_AF-A0A451CL07-F1
#
_entry.id   AF-A0A451CL07-F1
#
_cell.length_a   1.000
_cell.length_b   1.000
_cell.length_c   1.000
_cell.angle_alpha   90.00
_cell.angle_beta   90.00
_cell.angle_gamma   90.00
#
_symmetry.space_group_name_H-M   'P 1'
#
loop_
_entity.id
_entity.type
_entity.pdbx_description
1 polymer ?
#
loop_
_entity_poly.entity_id
_entity_poly.type
_entity_poly.pdbx_seq_one_letter_code
_entity_poly.pdbx_strand_id
1 'polypeptide(L)' 'MLYLLDANVPITANNTYYAIDQVPEFWEWLQYQGTNGRIKMPLEMMLRPSKFEGHCPMIRHGCRMALMVAL' A
#
# COMPACT_ATOMS: atom_id res chain seq x y z
N MET A 1 -1.67 -14.90 -9.57
CA MET A 1 -2.19 -13.64 -10.13
C MET A 1 -1.31 -12.51 -9.63
N LEU A 2 -0.91 -11.59 -10.50
CA LEU A 2 -0.14 -10.39 -10.13
C LEU A 2 -1.07 -9.18 -10.12
N TYR A 3 -0.97 -8.35 -9.09
CA TYR A 3 -1.76 -7.13 -8.91
C TYR A 3 -0.84 -5.92 -8.96
N LEU A 4 -1.12 -5.02 -9.91
CA LEU A 4 -0.46 -3.72 -9.97
C LEU A 4 -1.29 -2.73 -9.14
N LEU A 5 -0.68 -2.14 -8.13
CA LEU A 5 -1.32 -1.23 -7.19
C LEU A 5 -0.87 0.21 -7.44
N ASP A 6 -1.84 1.09 -7.68
CA ASP A 6 -1.66 2.54 -7.73
C ASP A 6 -1.84 3.14 -6.33
N ALA A 7 -1.20 4.27 -6.01
CA ALA A 7 -1.36 4.89 -4.68
C ALA A 7 -2.78 5.39 -4.39
N ASN A 8 -3.55 5.76 -5.41
CA ASN A 8 -4.90 6.25 -5.17
C ASN A 8 -5.80 5.14 -4.59
N VAL A 9 -5.50 3.87 -4.87
CA VAL A 9 -6.27 2.73 -4.36
C VAL A 9 -6.22 2.64 -2.83
N PRO A 10 -5.06 2.51 -2.16
CA PRO A 10 -5.01 2.50 -0.71
C PRO A 10 -5.41 3.86 -0.10
N ILE A 11 -5.10 4.99 -0.73
CA ILE A 11 -5.52 6.30 -0.22
C ILE A 11 -7.05 6.38 -0.16
N THR A 12 -7.73 6.02 -1.24
CA THR A 12 -9.20 6.03 -1.30
C THR A 12 -9.78 4.98 -0.37
N ALA A 13 -9.26 3.75 -0.41
CA ALA A 13 -9.69 2.67 0.48
C ALA A 13 -9.68 3.10 1.95
N ASN A 14 -8.58 3.70 2.43
CA ASN A 14 -8.50 4.19 3.80
C ASN A 14 -9.50 5.32 4.10
N ASN A 15 -9.74 6.21 3.14
CA ASN A 15 -10.59 7.38 3.37
C ASN A 15 -12.10 7.08 3.26
N THR A 16 -12.51 6.01 2.55
CA THR A 16 -13.92 5.80 2.21
C THR A 16 -14.52 4.45 2.64
N TYR A 17 -13.77 3.35 2.58
CA TYR A 17 -14.36 2.00 2.72
C TYR A 17 -13.69 1.15 3.80
N TYR A 18 -12.38 1.28 3.95
CA TYR A 18 -11.50 0.43 4.74
C TYR A 18 -10.54 1.28 5.54
N ALA A 19 -11.09 2.15 6.41
CA ALA A 19 -10.25 2.93 7.32
C ALA A 19 -9.32 1.99 8.10
N ILE A 20 -8.03 2.35 8.21
CA ILE A 20 -6.99 1.52 8.84
C ILE A 20 -7.38 1.12 10.27
N ASP A 21 -8.03 2.02 11.00
CA ASP A 21 -8.44 1.78 12.39
C ASP A 21 -9.74 0.96 12.51
N GLN A 22 -10.45 0.74 11.40
CA GLN A 22 -11.72 0.01 11.40
C GLN A 22 -11.63 -1.37 10.75
N VAL A 23 -10.76 -1.56 9.76
CA VAL A 23 -10.65 -2.83 9.01
C VAL A 23 -9.17 -3.25 8.85
N PRO A 24 -8.47 -3.57 9.95
CA PRO A 24 -7.05 -3.92 9.91
C PRO A 24 -6.75 -5.16 9.05
N GLU A 25 -7.68 -6.12 8.98
CA GLU A 25 -7.50 -7.39 8.26
C GLU A 25 -7.28 -7.18 6.75
N PHE A 26 -7.95 -6.18 6.16
CA PHE A 26 -7.74 -5.81 4.76
C PHE A 26 -6.30 -5.35 4.53
N TRP A 27 -5.77 -4.52 5.43
CA TRP A 27 -4.42 -3.96 5.33
C TRP A 27 -3.34 -4.99 5.62
N GLU A 28 -3.57 -5.91 6.56
CA GLU A 28 -2.68 -7.04 6.81
C GLU A 28 -2.64 -8.00 5.61
N TRP A 29 -3.79 -8.28 5.00
CA TRP A 29 -3.86 -9.08 3.79
C TRP A 29 -3.08 -8.42 2.64
N LEU A 30 -3.22 -7.10 2.47
CA LEU A 30 -2.53 -6.35 1.42
C LEU A 30 -1.00 -6.38 1.63
N GLN A 31 -0.55 -6.27 2.88
CA GLN A 31 0.85 -6.46 3.25
C GLN A 31 1.33 -7.89 2.95
N TYR A 32 0.56 -8.92 3.32
CA TYR A 32 0.89 -10.32 3.05
C TYR A 32 0.99 -10.62 1.55
N GLN A 33 0.08 -10.09 0.72
CA GLN A 33 0.20 -10.27 -0.73
C GLN A 33 1.40 -9.51 -1.31
N GLY A 34 1.77 -8.37 -0.71
CA GLY A 34 3.00 -7.63 -1.02
C GLY A 34 4.27 -8.42 -0.70
N THR A 35 4.36 -9.02 0.49
CA THR A 35 5.50 -9.86 0.89
C THR A 35 5.63 -11.13 0.05
N ASN A 36 4.50 -11.68 -0.43
CA ASN A 36 4.49 -12.79 -1.37
C ASN A 36 4.78 -12.38 -2.84
N GLY A 37 5.10 -11.11 -3.10
CA GLY A 37 5.44 -10.61 -4.44
C GLY A 37 4.27 -10.57 -5.42
N ARG A 38 3.04 -10.76 -4.94
CA ARG A 38 1.82 -10.75 -5.75
C ARG A 38 1.28 -9.34 -5.97
N ILE A 39 1.72 -8.38 -5.17
CA ILE A 39 1.40 -6.96 -5.32
C ILE A 39 2.68 -6.20 -5.69
N LYS A 40 2.58 -5.33 -6.69
CA LYS A 40 3.66 -4.43 -7.12
C LYS A 40 3.12 -3.02 -7.23
N MET A 41 3.91 -2.03 -6.80
CA MET A 41 3.62 -0.62 -6.97
C MET A 41 4.78 0.03 -7.76
N PRO A 42 4.51 0.98 -8.68
CA PRO A 42 5.57 1.70 -9.38
C PRO A 42 6.50 2.44 -8.40
N LEU A 43 7.81 2.34 -8.63
CA LEU A 43 8.84 2.97 -7.80
C LEU A 43 8.67 4.49 -7.70
N GLU A 44 8.19 5.15 -8.77
CA GLU A 44 7.94 6.61 -8.76
C GLU A 44 6.98 7.02 -7.63
N MET A 45 5.97 6.19 -7.38
CA MET A 45 4.96 6.45 -6.35
C MET A 45 5.57 6.41 -4.95
N MET A 46 6.55 5.54 -4.75
CA MET A 46 7.32 5.44 -3.51
C MET A 46 8.35 6.55 -3.33
N LEU A 47 9.04 6.91 -4.41
CA LEU A 47 10.04 7.98 -4.42
C LEU A 47 9.41 9.37 -4.29
N ARG A 48 8.11 9.50 -4.56
CA ARG A 48 7.35 10.75 -4.41
C ARG A 48 6.44 10.73 -3.17
N PRO A 49 6.99 10.83 -1.94
CA PRO A 49 6.24 10.72 -0.70
C PRO A 49 5.18 11.82 -0.50
N SER A 50 5.22 12.91 -1.28
CA SER A 50 4.19 13.99 -1.27
C SER A 50 2.75 13.48 -1.44
N LYS A 51 2.54 12.36 -2.14
CA LYS A 51 1.20 11.74 -2.30
C LYS A 51 0.70 11.07 -1.01
N PHE A 52 1.62 10.76 -0.09
CA PHE A 52 1.36 10.10 1.18
C PHE A 52 1.66 11.02 2.38
N GLU A 53 1.80 12.32 2.12
CA GLU A 53 2.01 13.32 3.16
C GLU A 53 0.69 13.58 3.88
N GLY A 54 0.67 13.44 5.21
CA GLY A 54 -0.56 13.50 6.01
C GLY A 54 -1.37 12.20 6.10
N HIS A 55 -0.96 11.12 5.43
CA HIS A 55 -1.62 9.81 5.50
C HIS A 55 -0.95 8.86 6.52
N CYS A 56 -1.73 7.92 7.08
CA CYS A 56 -1.26 7.01 8.11
C CYS A 56 0.03 6.26 7.72
N PRO A 57 1.01 6.12 8.64
CA PRO A 57 2.31 5.52 8.36
C PRO A 57 2.23 4.08 7.84
N MET A 58 1.14 3.36 8.12
CA MET A 58 0.82 2.05 7.57
C MET A 58 0.73 2.01 6.04
N ILE A 59 0.19 3.06 5.40
CA ILE A 59 0.14 3.14 3.92
C ILE A 59 1.56 3.27 3.36
N ARG A 60 2.40 4.07 4.02
CA ARG A 60 3.81 4.24 3.66
C ARG A 60 4.64 2.97 3.92
N HIS A 61 4.34 2.25 5.00
CA HIS A 61 5.01 1.00 5.36
C HIS A 61 4.63 -0.13 4.39
N GLY A 62 3.35 -0.30 4.08
CA GLY A 62 2.88 -1.26 3.08
C GLY A 62 3.47 -1.01 1.69
N CYS A 63 3.57 0.26 1.26
CA CYS A 63 4.24 0.61 0.01
C CYS A 63 5.75 0.30 0.05
N ARG A 64 6.44 0.59 1.16
CA ARG A 64 7.86 0.23 1.35
C ARG A 64 8.13 -1.27 1.29
N MET A 65 7.24 -2.08 1.86
CA MET A 65 7.37 -3.53 1.86
C MET A 65 7.16 -4.13 0.46
N ALA A 66 6.29 -3.53 -0.37
CA ALA A 66 6.13 -3.93 -1.77
C ALA A 66 7.42 -3.73 -2.61
N LEU A 67 8.30 -2.81 -2.21
CA LEU A 67 9.59 -2.57 -2.85
C LEU A 67 10.67 -3.57 -2.47
N MET A 68 10.70 -4.03 -1.21
CA MET A 68 11.69 -5.01 -0.76
C MET A 68 11.57 -6.36 -1.47
N VAL A 69 10.47 -6.60 -2.20
CA VAL A 69 10.25 -7.81 -3.02
C VAL A 69 10.43 -7.51 -4.53
N ALA A 70 10.72 -6.26 -4.92
CA ALA A 70 10.90 -5.86 -6.32
C ALA A 70 12.35 -5.62 -6.73
N LEU A 71 13.29 -5.63 -5.77
CA LEU A 71 14.74 -5.68 -6.01
C LEU A 71 15.27 -7.09 -5.77
#